data_AF-A0A554VTP9-F1
#
_entry.id   AF-A0A554VTP9-F1
#
_cell.length_a   1.000
_cell.length_b   1.000
_cell.length_c   1.000
_cell.angle_alpha   90.00
_cell.angle_beta   90.00
_cell.angle_gamma   90.00
#
_symmetry.space_group_name_H-M   'P 1'
#
loop_
_entity.id
_entity.type
_entity.pdbx_description
1 polymer ?
#
loop_
_entity_poly.entity_id
_entity_poly.type
_entity_poly.pdbx_seq_one_letter_code
_entity_poly.pdbx_strand_id
1 'polypeptide(L)'
;MFMIAGLPAHILLVHAVVVFGPLAGLGAVVYGLAARTRNYLAWPLGVLTLMLAPLSLITAQAGEQLQAIRGATDAIQAHARQGDIFKYTAVVFFVVVALMLAATYAPLARRVPALAGLQESRPVRIALLAVGVLAGLFMIYQSIITGHSGSSSVWGG
;
A
#
# COMPACT_ATOMS: atom_id res chain seq x y z
N MET A 1 -2.54 -23.86 6.55
CA MET A 1 -3.41 -22.95 5.78
C MET A 1 -4.22 -22.11 6.74
N PHE A 2 -4.07 -20.78 6.68
CA PHE A 2 -4.89 -19.84 7.42
C PHE A 2 -6.30 -19.80 6.80
N MET A 3 -7.31 -20.15 7.60
CA MET A 3 -8.71 -20.20 7.21
C MET A 3 -9.54 -19.24 8.05
N ILE A 4 -10.56 -18.64 7.45
CA ILE A 4 -11.53 -17.79 8.15
C ILE A 4 -12.92 -18.28 7.73
N ALA A 5 -13.73 -18.69 8.71
CA ALA A 5 -15.07 -19.25 8.48
C ALA A 5 -15.10 -20.37 7.42
N GLY A 6 -14.07 -21.22 7.39
CA GLY A 6 -13.94 -22.33 6.43
C GLY A 6 -13.44 -21.96 5.04
N LEU A 7 -13.14 -20.68 4.76
CA LEU A 7 -12.59 -20.22 3.49
C LEU A 7 -11.08 -19.92 3.60
N PRO A 8 -10.29 -20.12 2.53
CA PRO A 8 -8.90 -19.67 2.49
C PRO A 8 -8.81 -18.17 2.75
N ALA A 9 -8.05 -17.78 3.77
CA ALA A 9 -8.02 -16.39 4.21
C ALA A 9 -7.54 -15.42 3.12
N HIS A 10 -6.67 -15.86 2.20
CA HIS A 10 -6.21 -15.06 1.09
C HIS A 10 -7.37 -14.43 0.30
N ILE A 11 -8.42 -15.21 -0.01
CA ILE A 11 -9.56 -14.73 -0.79
C ILE A 11 -10.28 -13.59 -0.06
N LEU A 12 -10.43 -13.68 1.26
CA LEU A 12 -11.10 -12.64 2.05
C LEU A 12 -10.20 -11.40 2.22
N LEU A 13 -8.93 -11.60 2.55
CA LEU A 13 -7.99 -10.51 2.78
C LEU A 13 -7.68 -9.70 1.52
N VAL A 14 -7.70 -10.33 0.33
CA VAL A 14 -7.53 -9.65 -0.95
C VAL A 14 -8.58 -8.56 -1.16
N HIS A 15 -9.82 -8.72 -0.69
CA HIS A 15 -10.86 -7.69 -0.81
C HIS A 15 -10.46 -6.40 -0.09
N ALA A 16 -9.87 -6.53 1.10
CA ALA A 16 -9.39 -5.36 1.83
C ALA A 16 -8.17 -4.74 1.14
N VAL A 17 -7.22 -5.55 0.65
CA VAL A 17 -6.01 -5.05 -0.05
C VAL A 17 -6.35 -4.35 -1.36
N VAL A 18 -7.24 -4.92 -2.18
CA VAL A 18 -7.62 -4.37 -3.49
C VAL A 18 -8.40 -3.05 -3.38
N VAL A 19 -9.05 -2.81 -2.24
CA VAL A 19 -9.72 -1.54 -1.95
C VAL A 19 -8.75 -0.54 -1.33
N PHE A 20 -7.97 -0.96 -0.32
CA PHE A 20 -7.09 -0.06 0.41
C PHE A 20 -5.91 0.42 -0.43
N GLY A 21 -5.33 -0.42 -1.29
CA GLY A 21 -4.21 -0.05 -2.17
C GLY A 21 -4.49 1.15 -3.06
N PRO A 22 -5.50 1.07 -3.95
CA PRO A 22 -5.89 2.19 -4.81
C PRO A 22 -6.35 3.43 -4.03
N LEU A 23 -7.11 3.26 -2.95
CA LEU A 23 -7.57 4.39 -2.13
C LEU A 23 -6.40 5.11 -1.45
N ALA A 24 -5.41 4.37 -0.95
CA ALA A 24 -4.23 4.95 -0.33
C ALA A 24 -3.34 5.65 -1.36
N GLY A 25 -3.15 5.03 -2.52
CA GLY A 25 -2.43 5.64 -3.64
C GLY A 25 -3.07 6.95 -4.10
N LEU A 26 -4.39 6.96 -4.31
CA LEU A 26 -5.14 8.16 -4.68
C LEU A 26 -5.09 9.21 -3.56
N GLY A 27 -5.24 8.80 -2.30
CA GLY A 27 -5.12 9.66 -1.14
C GLY A 27 -3.77 10.36 -1.06
N ALA A 28 -2.67 9.64 -1.33
CA ALA A 28 -1.33 10.22 -1.36
C ALA A 28 -1.14 11.22 -2.51
N VAL A 29 -1.65 10.92 -3.71
CA VAL A 29 -1.61 11.83 -4.86
C VAL A 29 -2.38 13.12 -4.55
N VAL A 30 -3.62 13.01 -4.06
CA VAL A 30 -4.45 14.17 -3.70
C VAL A 30 -3.83 14.97 -2.56
N TYR A 31 -3.28 14.30 -1.54
CA TYR A 31 -2.59 14.95 -0.43
C TYR A 31 -1.34 15.72 -0.89
N GLY A 32 -0.56 15.12 -1.80
CA GLY A 32 0.67 15.69 -2.33
C GLY A 32 0.43 16.93 -3.18
N LEU A 33 -0.60 16.89 -4.04
CA LEU A 33 -0.91 17.94 -5.02
C LEU A 33 -1.77 19.07 -4.45
N ALA A 34 -2.64 18.81 -3.49
CA ALA A 34 -3.62 19.79 -3.00
C ALA A 34 -3.39 20.17 -1.53
N ALA A 35 -2.63 21.24 -1.27
CA ALA A 35 -2.31 21.67 0.11
C ALA A 35 -3.54 21.88 1.00
N ARG A 36 -4.68 22.29 0.43
CA ARG A 36 -5.96 22.48 1.13
C ARG A 36 -6.56 21.21 1.74
N THR A 37 -6.22 20.02 1.22
CA THR A 37 -6.80 18.75 1.68
C THR A 37 -6.02 18.13 2.84
N ARG A 38 -4.81 18.64 3.14
CA ARG A 38 -3.87 17.99 4.05
C ARG A 38 -4.43 17.77 5.46
N ASN A 39 -5.14 18.75 6.01
CA ASN A 39 -5.71 18.63 7.36
C ASN A 39 -6.81 17.55 7.45
N TYR A 40 -7.50 17.28 6.34
CA TYR A 40 -8.56 16.28 6.27
C TYR A 40 -8.02 14.89 5.93
N LEU A 41 -7.03 14.81 5.03
CA LEU A 41 -6.49 13.56 4.52
C LEU A 41 -5.32 13.00 5.33
N ALA A 42 -4.61 13.80 6.14
CA ALA A 42 -3.44 13.33 6.89
C ALA A 42 -3.75 12.10 7.75
N TRP A 43 -4.83 12.15 8.53
CA TRP A 43 -5.22 11.06 9.41
C TRP A 43 -5.73 9.83 8.63
N PRO A 44 -6.74 9.94 7.74
CA PRO A 44 -7.19 8.81 6.94
C PRO A 44 -6.08 8.14 6.13
N LEU A 45 -5.22 8.93 5.48
CA LEU A 45 -4.11 8.39 4.68
C LEU A 45 -3.07 7.65 5.55
N GLY A 46 -2.72 8.23 6.71
CA GLY A 46 -1.81 7.60 7.66
C GLY A 46 -2.36 6.28 8.20
N VAL A 47 -3.62 6.25 8.62
CA VAL A 47 -4.27 5.02 9.11
C VAL A 47 -4.39 3.98 7.99
N LEU A 48 -4.80 4.39 6.79
CA LEU A 48 -5.00 3.50 5.67
C LEU A 48 -3.69 2.81 5.25
N THR A 49 -2.60 3.56 5.15
CA THR A 49 -1.27 3.00 4.82
C THR A 49 -0.69 2.15 5.94
N LEU A 50 -0.91 2.54 7.20
CA LEU A 50 -0.52 1.75 8.38
C LEU A 50 -1.23 0.39 8.42
N MET A 51 -2.50 0.34 8.01
CA MET A 51 -3.27 -0.91 7.94
C MET A 51 -2.91 -1.75 6.70
N LEU A 52 -2.72 -1.10 5.55
CA LEU A 52 -2.44 -1.75 4.28
C LEU A 52 -1.13 -2.54 4.29
N ALA A 53 -0.07 -1.99 4.90
CA ALA A 53 1.24 -2.65 4.97
C ALA A 53 1.19 -4.05 5.63
N PRO A 54 0.77 -4.22 6.90
CA PRO A 54 0.67 -5.54 7.53
C PRO A 54 -0.37 -6.42 6.85
N LEU A 55 -1.49 -5.85 6.40
CA LEU A 55 -2.52 -6.60 5.69
C LEU A 55 -1.97 -7.23 4.40
N SER A 56 -1.15 -6.51 3.64
CA SER A 56 -0.51 -7.03 2.42
C SER A 56 0.44 -8.20 2.72
N LEU A 57 1.20 -8.13 3.82
CA LEU A 57 2.11 -9.20 4.25
C LEU A 57 1.33 -10.47 4.61
N ILE A 58 0.28 -10.34 5.42
CA ILE A 58 -0.58 -11.47 5.82
C ILE A 58 -1.30 -12.06 4.61
N THR A 59 -1.74 -11.21 3.68
CA THR A 59 -2.42 -11.65 2.44
C THR A 59 -1.47 -12.45 1.55
N ALA A 60 -0.23 -12.00 1.37
CA ALA A 60 0.79 -12.72 0.59
C ALA A 60 1.12 -14.08 1.23
N GLN A 61 1.35 -14.13 2.55
CA GLN A 61 1.58 -15.38 3.28
C GLN A 61 0.40 -16.36 3.13
N ALA A 62 -0.84 -15.87 3.22
CA ALA A 62 -2.01 -16.71 3.00
C ALA A 62 -2.10 -17.21 1.54
N GLY A 63 -1.63 -16.42 0.57
CA GLY A 63 -1.56 -16.80 -0.84
C GLY A 63 -0.52 -17.88 -1.10
N GLU A 64 0.67 -17.77 -0.52
CA GLU A 64 1.73 -18.78 -0.58
C GLU A 64 1.24 -20.13 -0.02
N GLN A 65 0.51 -20.11 1.10
CA GLN A 65 -0.10 -21.32 1.68
C GLN A 65 -1.18 -21.93 0.77
N LEU A 66 -1.95 -21.10 0.07
CA LEU A 66 -2.97 -21.57 -0.87
C LEU A 66 -2.32 -22.18 -2.12
N GLN A 67 -1.25 -21.57 -2.64
CA GLN A 67 -0.46 -22.08 -3.76
C GLN A 67 0.14 -23.45 -3.44
N ALA A 68 0.65 -23.67 -2.23
CA ALA A 68 1.21 -24.96 -1.82
C ALA A 68 0.21 -26.12 -1.90
N ILE A 69 -1.10 -25.84 -1.81
CA ILE A 69 -2.17 -26.83 -1.85
C ILE A 69 -2.75 -26.96 -3.26
N ARG A 70 -2.96 -25.84 -3.95
CA ARG A 70 -3.55 -25.80 -5.30
C ARG A 70 -2.57 -26.24 -6.39
N GLY A 71 -1.27 -26.26 -6.11
CA GLY A 71 -0.22 -26.41 -7.11
C GLY A 71 0.15 -25.06 -7.73
N ALA A 72 1.37 -24.99 -8.26
CA ALA A 72 1.98 -23.75 -8.73
C ALA A 72 2.05 -23.72 -10.26
N THR A 73 0.92 -23.50 -10.92
CA THR A 73 0.89 -23.21 -12.37
C THR A 73 1.66 -21.93 -12.68
N ASP A 74 2.10 -21.76 -13.93
CA ASP A 74 2.86 -20.56 -14.33
C ASP A 74 2.09 -19.27 -14.05
N ALA A 75 0.76 -19.29 -14.23
CA ALA A 75 -0.12 -18.16 -13.95
C ALA A 75 -0.21 -17.85 -12.44
N ILE A 76 -0.31 -18.89 -11.57
CA ILE A 76 -0.30 -18.71 -10.11
C ILE A 76 1.05 -18.16 -9.66
N GLN A 77 2.16 -18.67 -10.21
CA GLN A 77 3.49 -18.16 -9.89
C GLN A 77 3.70 -16.71 -10.34
N ALA A 78 3.16 -16.35 -11.51
CA ALA A 78 3.19 -14.97 -12.00
C ALA A 78 2.42 -14.03 -11.06
N HIS A 79 1.24 -14.44 -10.60
CA HIS A 79 0.47 -13.69 -9.61
C HIS A 79 1.21 -13.60 -8.26
N ALA A 80 1.79 -14.69 -7.77
CA ALA A 80 2.56 -14.71 -6.53
C ALA A 80 3.74 -13.72 -6.58
N ARG A 81 4.48 -13.67 -7.70
CA ARG A 81 5.55 -12.68 -7.91
C ARG A 81 5.02 -11.25 -7.87
N GLN A 82 3.85 -10.96 -8.46
CA GLN A 82 3.24 -9.63 -8.35
C GLN A 82 2.78 -9.32 -6.93
N GLY A 83 2.22 -10.31 -6.22
CA GLY A 83 1.88 -10.20 -4.80
C GLY A 83 3.09 -9.86 -3.92
N ASP A 84 4.26 -10.44 -4.23
CA ASP A 84 5.52 -10.10 -3.56
C ASP A 84 5.94 -8.66 -3.82
N ILE A 85 5.90 -8.20 -5.08
CA ILE A 85 6.23 -6.80 -5.38
C ILE A 85 5.24 -5.88 -4.68
N PHE A 86 3.94 -6.21 -4.68
CA PHE A 86 2.91 -5.44 -3.99
C PHE A 86 3.17 -5.36 -2.48
N LYS A 87 3.50 -6.47 -1.80
CA LYS A 87 3.72 -6.47 -0.34
C LYS A 87 4.89 -5.56 0.05
N TYR A 88 6.00 -5.63 -0.69
CA TYR A 88 7.14 -4.73 -0.45
C TYR A 88 6.80 -3.28 -0.80
N THR A 89 6.04 -3.07 -1.88
CA THR A 89 5.56 -1.73 -2.27
C THR A 89 4.69 -1.13 -1.16
N ALA A 90 3.78 -1.89 -0.55
CA ALA A 90 2.93 -1.40 0.53
C ALA A 90 3.73 -0.97 1.76
N VAL A 91 4.77 -1.71 2.15
CA VAL A 91 5.65 -1.34 3.27
C VAL A 91 6.45 -0.08 2.95
N VAL A 92 7.09 -0.01 1.78
CA VAL A 92 7.85 1.18 1.36
C VAL A 92 6.92 2.40 1.25
N PHE A 93 5.74 2.21 0.68
CA PHE A 93 4.74 3.26 0.54
C PHE A 93 4.28 3.81 1.88
N PHE A 94 4.06 2.97 2.89
CA PHE A 94 3.77 3.41 4.25
C PHE A 94 4.89 4.32 4.81
N VAL A 95 6.16 3.93 4.65
CA VAL A 95 7.30 4.75 5.11
C VAL A 95 7.35 6.09 4.37
N VAL A 96 7.21 6.07 3.05
CA VAL A 96 7.18 7.30 2.22
C VAL A 96 6.06 8.23 2.66
N VAL A 97 4.86 7.71 2.86
CA VAL A 97 3.71 8.49 3.33
C VAL A 97 3.96 9.03 4.73
N ALA A 98 4.51 8.24 5.66
CA ALA A 98 4.83 8.72 7.01
C ALA A 98 5.82 9.89 6.98
N LEU A 99 6.87 9.82 6.15
CA LEU A 99 7.84 10.90 5.96
C LEU A 99 7.20 12.13 5.29
N MET A 100 6.38 11.93 4.27
CA MET A 100 5.62 13.00 3.62
C MET A 100 4.73 13.73 4.63
N LEU A 101 3.95 12.99 5.42
CA LEU A 101 3.10 13.55 6.48
C LEU A 101 3.93 14.28 7.53
N ALA A 102 5.06 13.74 7.97
CA ALA A 102 5.92 14.40 8.95
C ALA A 102 6.45 15.75 8.42
N ALA A 103 6.82 15.81 7.14
CA ALA A 103 7.34 17.03 6.52
C ALA A 103 6.28 18.11 6.26
N THR A 104 4.98 17.75 6.21
CA THR A 104 3.92 18.70 5.80
C THR A 104 2.76 18.86 6.77
N TYR A 105 2.63 18.00 7.79
CA TYR A 105 1.54 18.04 8.76
C TYR A 105 2.07 18.36 10.17
N ALA A 106 1.93 19.62 10.57
CA ALA A 106 2.44 20.13 11.85
C ALA A 106 2.02 19.32 13.10
N PRO A 107 0.77 18.84 13.22
CA PRO A 107 0.38 18.03 14.38
C PRO A 107 1.18 16.73 14.53
N LEU A 108 1.61 16.11 13.42
CA LEU A 108 2.44 14.90 13.47
C LEU A 108 3.89 15.22 13.86
N ALA A 109 4.49 16.25 13.27
CA ALA A 109 5.86 16.64 13.60
C ALA A 109 6.02 17.06 15.08
N ARG A 110 5.01 17.72 15.66
CA ARG A 110 5.01 18.05 17.10
C ARG A 110 5.01 16.83 18.01
N ARG A 111 4.41 15.71 17.55
CA ARG A 111 4.37 14.45 18.32
C ARG A 111 5.63 13.60 18.13
N VAL A 112 6.41 13.84 17.07
CA VAL A 112 7.63 13.10 16.76
C VAL A 112 8.80 14.07 16.55
N PRO A 113 9.44 14.54 17.64
CA PRO A 113 10.49 15.56 17.58
C PRO A 113 11.66 15.20 16.66
N ALA A 114 11.99 13.90 16.55
CA ALA A 114 13.05 13.39 15.67
C ALA A 114 12.81 13.70 14.19
N LEU A 115 11.55 13.93 13.77
CA LEU A 115 11.19 14.23 12.39
C LEU A 115 10.89 15.73 12.16
N ALA A 116 10.98 16.57 13.20
CA ALA A 116 10.65 17.99 13.10
C ALA A 116 11.56 18.74 12.10
N GLY A 117 12.84 18.35 12.01
CA GLY A 117 13.80 18.95 11.07
C GLY A 117 13.42 18.80 9.59
N LEU A 118 12.53 17.86 9.24
CA LEU A 118 12.04 17.70 7.87
C LEU A 118 11.17 18.89 7.41
N GLN A 119 10.59 19.65 8.34
CA GLN A 119 9.72 20.79 8.01
C GLN A 119 10.50 22.06 7.66
N GLU A 120 11.71 22.20 8.22
CA GLU A 120 12.57 23.38 8.09
C GLU A 120 13.14 23.52 6.66
N SER A 121 13.43 22.40 6.01
CA SER A 121 14.02 22.39 4.67
C SER A 121 12.95 22.35 3.58
N ARG A 122 12.73 23.50 2.93
CA ARG A 122 11.86 23.62 1.74
C ARG A 122 12.18 22.60 0.63
N PRO A 123 13.44 22.38 0.21
CA PRO A 123 13.73 21.39 -0.84
C PRO A 123 13.41 19.96 -0.40
N VAL A 124 13.71 19.58 0.85
CA VAL A 124 13.35 18.25 1.39
C VAL A 124 11.84 18.05 1.38
N ARG A 125 11.08 19.06 1.81
CA ARG A 125 9.61 19.01 1.81
C ARG A 125 9.03 18.83 0.40
N ILE A 126 9.56 19.54 -0.60
CA ILE A 126 9.15 19.41 -2.00
C ILE A 126 9.50 18.01 -2.53
N ALA A 127 10.70 17.52 -2.23
CA ALA A 127 11.13 16.18 -2.63
C ALA A 127 10.23 15.09 -2.05
N LEU A 128 9.90 15.15 -0.75
CA LEU A 128 9.01 14.18 -0.10
C LEU A 128 7.59 14.21 -0.64
N LEU A 129 7.07 15.39 -1.01
CA LEU A 129 5.78 15.51 -1.69
C LEU A 129 5.81 14.86 -3.07
N ALA A 130 6.85 15.13 -3.87
CA ALA A 130 7.00 14.53 -5.20
C ALA A 130 7.14 13.00 -5.12
N VAL A 131 7.99 12.50 -4.22
CA VAL A 131 8.16 11.06 -3.97
C VAL A 131 6.86 10.43 -3.48
N GLY A 132 6.11 11.10 -2.60
CA GLY A 132 4.80 10.63 -2.14
C GLY A 132 3.77 10.50 -3.26
N VAL A 133 3.72 11.47 -4.18
CA VAL A 133 2.85 11.41 -5.37
C VAL A 133 3.25 10.25 -6.28
N LEU A 134 4.54 10.13 -6.60
CA LEU A 134 5.05 9.05 -7.45
C LEU A 134 4.80 7.67 -6.83
N ALA A 135 5.04 7.53 -5.53
CA ALA A 135 4.76 6.29 -4.81
C ALA A 135 3.26 5.97 -4.78
N GLY A 136 2.39 6.99 -4.67
CA GLY A 136 0.94 6.81 -4.77
C GLY A 136 0.49 6.31 -6.14
N LEU A 137 1.02 6.89 -7.22
CA LEU A 137 0.78 6.42 -8.59
C LEU A 137 1.28 4.99 -8.79
N PHE A 138 2.47 4.68 -8.28
CA PHE A 138 3.03 3.33 -8.36
C PHE A 138 2.21 2.32 -7.55
N MET A 139 1.66 2.71 -6.40
CA MET A 139 0.78 1.83 -5.61
C MET A 139 -0.53 1.52 -6.34
N ILE A 140 -1.10 2.50 -7.06
CA ILE A 140 -2.26 2.28 -7.93
C ILE A 140 -1.90 1.30 -9.05
N TYR A 141 -0.79 1.54 -9.75
CA TYR A 141 -0.30 0.66 -10.80
C TYR A 141 -0.10 -0.78 -10.29
N GLN A 142 0.57 -0.95 -9.14
CA GLN A 142 0.78 -2.26 -8.54
C GLN A 142 -0.52 -2.95 -8.16
N SER A 143 -1.52 -2.20 -7.68
CA SER A 143 -2.85 -2.75 -7.40
C SER A 143 -3.50 -3.31 -8.67
N ILE A 144 -3.39 -2.59 -9.79
CA ILE A 144 -3.96 -2.99 -11.08
C ILE A 144 -3.27 -4.24 -11.63
N ILE A 145 -1.93 -4.24 -11.72
CA ILE A 145 -1.20 -5.37 -12.34
C ILE A 145 -1.28 -6.64 -11.48
N THR A 146 -1.26 -6.49 -10.15
CA THR A 146 -1.44 -7.62 -9.22
C THR A 146 -2.85 -8.18 -9.31
N GLY A 147 -3.86 -7.31 -9.36
CA GLY A 147 -5.25 -7.72 -9.56
C GLY A 147 -5.48 -8.42 -10.91
N HIS A 148 -4.95 -7.85 -11.99
CA HIS A 148 -5.04 -8.43 -13.33
C HIS A 148 -4.42 -9.83 -13.39
N SER A 149 -3.17 -9.98 -12.91
CA SER A 149 -2.51 -11.30 -12.85
C SER A 149 -3.28 -12.31 -12.01
N GLY A 150 -3.90 -11.86 -10.90
CA GLY A 150 -4.75 -12.71 -10.07
C GLY A 150 -5.98 -13.19 -10.82
N SER A 151 -6.69 -12.29 -11.50
CA SER A 151 -7.83 -12.65 -12.35
C SER A 151 -7.43 -13.60 -13.48
N SER A 152 -6.30 -13.36 -14.16
CA SER A 152 -5.79 -14.25 -15.20
C SER A 152 -5.45 -15.65 -14.68
N SER A 153 -4.97 -15.78 -13.45
CA SER A 153 -4.68 -17.11 -12.86
C SER A 153 -5.92 -17.97 -12.61
N VAL A 154 -7.10 -17.35 -12.51
CA VAL A 154 -8.38 -18.03 -12.24
C VAL A 154 -9.22 -18.17 -13.51
N TRP A 155 -9.21 -17.16 -14.38
CA TRP A 155 -10.14 -17.04 -15.52
C TRP A 155 -9.44 -17.03 -16.89
N GLY A 156 -8.12 -17.16 -16.93
CA GLY A 156 -7.30 -17.00 -18.14
C GLY A 156 -7.38 -18.14 -19.17
N GLY A 157 -8.05 -19.25 -18.84
CA GLY A 157 -8.07 -20.47 -19.64
C GLY A 157 -7.00 -21.47 -19.24
#